data_AF-A0A9D6TYL2-F1
#
_entry.id   AF-A0A9D6TYL2-F1
#
_cell.length_a   1.000
_cell.length_b   1.000
_cell.length_c   1.000
_cell.angle_alpha   90.00
_cell.angle_beta   90.00
_cell.angle_gamma   90.00
#
_symmetry.space_group_name_H-M   'P 1'
#
loop_
_entity.id
_entity.type
_entity.pdbx_description
1 polymer ?
#
loop_
_entity_poly.entity_id
_entity_poly.type
_entity_poly.pdbx_seq_one_letter_code
_entity_poly.pdbx_strand_id
1 'polypeptide(L)'
;MIETIPASRCPRCEALVVPPAAYCPRHPVAMVPTSVAGVGDVVSFTTLHSPPEGFRSPLHIALVELDGGARLVCHGAETRGLRIGSSVAIEAVDNVYYFSHLGMLDRARLFWRRAGRAGDRVNAIARSLAKRVWRGR
;
A
#
# COMPACT_ATOMS: atom_id res chain seq x y z
N MET A 1 -15.13 -2.48 -4.65
CA MET A 1 -15.02 -2.19 -3.20
C MET A 1 -13.57 -2.46 -2.83
N ILE A 2 -12.88 -1.55 -2.15
CA ILE A 2 -11.46 -1.77 -1.82
C ILE A 2 -11.40 -2.79 -0.69
N GLU A 3 -10.78 -3.94 -0.93
CA GLU A 3 -10.62 -4.99 0.06
C GLU A 3 -9.67 -4.54 1.19
N THR A 4 -9.78 -5.14 2.37
CA THR A 4 -8.85 -4.92 3.49
C THR A 4 -7.92 -6.10 3.62
N ILE A 5 -6.61 -5.84 3.65
CA ILE A 5 -5.58 -6.88 3.78
C ILE A 5 -5.18 -7.00 5.26
N PRO A 6 -5.20 -8.21 5.84
CA PRO A 6 -4.73 -8.43 7.20
C PRO A 6 -3.23 -8.17 7.29
N ALA A 7 -2.82 -7.52 8.36
CA ALA A 7 -1.45 -7.12 8.62
C ALA A 7 -1.12 -7.24 10.12
N SER A 8 0.14 -7.07 10.47
CA SER A 8 0.54 -6.87 11.87
C SER A 8 1.29 -5.55 12.03
N ARG A 9 1.09 -4.86 13.17
CA ARG A 9 1.81 -3.65 13.54
C ARG A 9 2.70 -3.90 14.76
N CYS A 10 3.94 -3.44 14.68
CA CYS A 10 4.84 -3.46 15.82
C CYS A 10 4.44 -2.38 16.84
N PRO A 11 4.23 -2.70 18.13
CA PRO A 11 3.90 -1.70 19.14
C PRO A 11 5.10 -0.81 19.50
N ARG A 12 6.33 -1.20 19.13
CA ARG A 12 7.57 -0.46 19.46
C ARG A 12 8.01 0.51 18.37
N CYS A 13 7.98 0.09 17.11
CA CYS A 13 8.48 0.89 15.98
C CYS A 13 7.44 1.17 14.91
N GLU A 14 6.18 0.81 15.18
CA GLU A 14 5.01 1.04 14.32
C GLU A 14 5.08 0.43 12.91
N ALA A 15 6.12 -0.37 12.62
CA ALA A 15 6.29 -1.04 11.35
C ALA A 15 5.08 -1.94 11.05
N LEU A 16 4.52 -1.76 9.86
CA LEU A 16 3.48 -2.62 9.30
C LEU A 16 4.13 -3.75 8.52
N VAL A 17 3.64 -4.97 8.73
CA VAL A 17 4.12 -6.19 8.07
C VAL A 17 2.93 -6.92 7.48
N VAL A 18 3.09 -7.32 6.22
CA VAL A 18 2.16 -8.16 5.45
C VAL A 18 3.00 -9.25 4.78
N PRO A 19 2.61 -10.54 4.84
CA PRO A 19 1.49 -11.10 5.61
C PRO A 19 1.63 -10.89 7.14
N PRO A 20 0.57 -11.10 7.94
CA PRO A 20 0.64 -11.01 9.39
C PRO A 20 1.76 -11.88 9.96
N ALA A 21 2.60 -11.28 10.80
CA ALA A 21 3.69 -11.96 11.49
C ALA A 21 3.46 -11.93 13.00
N ALA A 22 3.90 -12.97 13.71
CA ALA A 22 3.82 -13.04 15.17
C ALA A 22 4.82 -12.11 15.87
N TYR A 23 6.01 -11.92 15.28
CA TYR A 23 7.10 -11.12 15.85
C TYR A 23 7.59 -10.05 14.89
N CYS A 24 8.09 -8.94 15.43
CA CYS A 24 8.64 -7.86 14.62
C CYS A 24 9.98 -8.29 14.01
N PRO A 25 10.22 -8.07 12.71
CA PRO A 25 11.50 -8.42 12.07
C PRO A 25 12.69 -7.55 12.55
N ARG A 26 12.42 -6.47 13.32
CA ARG A 26 13.43 -5.53 13.81
C ARG A 26 13.62 -5.57 15.33
N HIS A 27 12.66 -6.13 16.07
CA HIS A 27 12.63 -6.08 17.53
C HIS A 27 12.05 -7.37 18.11
N PRO A 28 12.53 -7.88 19.25
CA PRO A 28 12.02 -9.11 19.87
C PRO A 28 10.71 -8.83 20.63
N VAL A 29 9.68 -8.35 19.93
CA VAL A 29 8.36 -8.03 20.48
C VAL A 29 7.28 -8.68 19.65
N ALA A 30 6.21 -9.13 20.31
CA ALA A 30 5.02 -9.63 19.65
C ALA A 30 4.33 -8.51 18.86
N MET A 31 3.86 -8.83 17.66
CA MET A 31 3.14 -7.88 16.82
C MET A 31 1.64 -7.89 17.17
N VAL A 32 1.00 -6.73 16.97
CA VAL A 32 -0.45 -6.58 17.18
C VAL A 32 -1.17 -6.73 15.84
N PRO A 33 -2.22 -7.58 15.75
CA PRO A 33 -3.03 -7.69 14.53
C PRO A 33 -3.66 -6.35 14.12
N THR A 34 -3.69 -6.08 12.82
CA THR A 34 -4.31 -4.89 12.23
C THR A 34 -4.76 -5.21 10.81
N SER A 35 -5.41 -4.27 10.14
CA SER A 35 -5.70 -4.33 8.70
C SER A 35 -5.24 -3.07 8.00
N VAL A 36 -4.96 -3.18 6.70
CA VAL A 36 -4.60 -2.09 5.81
C VAL A 36 -5.50 -2.12 4.56
N ALA A 37 -5.63 -1.00 3.87
CA ALA A 37 -6.37 -0.98 2.60
C ALA A 37 -5.63 -1.81 1.55
N GLY A 38 -6.34 -2.61 0.77
CA GLY A 38 -5.83 -3.39 -0.37
C GLY A 38 -5.55 -2.51 -1.58
N VAL A 39 -4.80 -1.44 -1.37
CA VAL A 39 -4.32 -0.52 -2.41
C VAL A 39 -2.88 -0.17 -2.11
N GLY A 40 -2.05 -0.19 -3.14
CA GLY A 40 -0.67 0.20 -3.04
C GLY A 40 -0.11 0.69 -4.36
N ASP A 41 1.16 1.07 -4.35
CA ASP A 41 1.90 1.52 -5.52
C ASP A 41 2.98 0.48 -5.88
N VAL A 42 3.12 0.20 -7.18
CA VAL A 42 4.12 -0.74 -7.68
C VAL A 42 5.52 -0.17 -7.47
N VAL A 43 6.35 -0.85 -6.68
CA VAL A 43 7.76 -0.48 -6.44
C VAL A 43 8.65 -1.04 -7.55
N SER A 44 8.39 -2.29 -7.95
CA SER A 44 9.09 -2.98 -9.02
C SER A 44 8.20 -4.09 -9.56
N PHE A 45 8.41 -4.51 -10.81
CA PHE A 45 7.69 -5.63 -11.39
C PHE A 45 8.57 -6.35 -12.40
N THR A 46 8.23 -7.61 -12.67
CA THR A 46 8.91 -8.46 -13.64
C THR A 46 7.92 -9.42 -14.29
N THR A 47 8.32 -9.93 -15.45
CA THR A 47 7.60 -10.95 -16.19
C THR A 47 8.49 -12.17 -16.34
N LEU A 48 8.07 -13.28 -15.74
CA LEU A 48 8.75 -14.56 -15.84
C LEU A 48 8.19 -15.32 -17.05
N HIS A 49 8.93 -15.30 -18.16
CA HIS A 49 8.55 -15.95 -19.41
C HIS A 49 8.70 -17.48 -19.38
N SER A 50 9.48 -18.02 -18.44
CA SER A 50 9.64 -19.45 -18.21
C SER A 50 9.50 -19.74 -16.72
N PRO A 51 8.25 -19.83 -16.20
CA PRO A 51 8.01 -20.11 -14.80
C PRO A 51 8.16 -21.63 -14.51
N PRO A 52 8.34 -22.02 -13.23
CA PRO A 52 8.37 -23.42 -12.84
C PRO A 52 7.03 -24.12 -13.10
N GLU A 53 7.05 -25.46 -13.07
CA GLU A 53 5.84 -26.28 -13.22
C GLU A 53 4.73 -25.87 -12.23
N GLY A 54 3.48 -25.91 -12.69
CA GLY A 54 2.32 -25.46 -11.93
C GLY A 54 1.94 -23.99 -12.14
N PHE A 55 2.80 -23.18 -12.77
CA PHE A 55 2.49 -21.79 -13.11
C PHE A 55 2.27 -21.60 -14.61
N ARG A 56 1.31 -20.74 -14.98
CA ARG A 56 1.07 -20.37 -16.38
C ARG A 56 2.11 -19.34 -16.84
N SER A 57 2.63 -19.53 -18.04
CA SER A 57 3.49 -18.54 -18.70
C SER A 57 2.68 -17.60 -19.60
N PRO A 58 2.99 -16.29 -19.64
CA PRO A 58 3.95 -15.59 -18.79
C PRO A 58 3.39 -15.35 -17.38
N LEU A 59 4.25 -15.44 -16.35
CA LEU A 59 3.89 -15.12 -14.98
C LEU A 59 4.33 -13.70 -14.64
N HIS A 60 3.36 -12.84 -14.33
CA HIS A 60 3.64 -11.46 -13.94
C HIS A 60 3.70 -11.32 -12.42
N ILE A 61 4.77 -10.68 -11.93
CA ILE A 61 5.00 -10.50 -10.50
C ILE A 61 5.33 -9.04 -10.23
N ALA A 62 4.73 -8.44 -9.20
CA ALA A 62 5.03 -7.09 -8.76
C ALA A 62 5.31 -7.05 -7.26
N LEU A 63 6.29 -6.24 -6.87
CA LEU A 63 6.45 -5.78 -5.49
C LEU A 63 5.61 -4.52 -5.32
N VAL A 64 4.61 -4.58 -4.46
CA VAL A 64 3.69 -3.47 -4.18
C VAL A 64 3.90 -2.96 -2.77
N GLU A 65 3.99 -1.64 -2.62
CA GLU A 65 4.01 -0.97 -1.31
C GLU A 65 2.62 -0.45 -0.97
N LEU A 66 2.07 -0.93 0.14
CA LEU A 66 0.78 -0.50 0.67
C LEU A 66 0.88 0.83 1.38
N ASP A 67 -0.28 1.49 1.52
CA ASP A 67 -0.43 2.62 2.43
C ASP A 67 0.01 2.22 3.85
N GLY A 68 1.06 2.88 4.35
CA GLY A 68 1.70 2.56 5.64
C GLY A 68 3.04 1.81 5.53
N GLY A 69 3.54 1.58 4.31
CA GLY A 69 4.91 1.16 4.06
C GLY A 69 5.17 -0.35 4.11
N ALA A 70 4.13 -1.16 4.35
CA ALA A 70 4.23 -2.61 4.20
C ALA A 70 4.41 -2.96 2.71
N ARG A 71 5.19 -4.00 2.42
CA ARG A 71 5.44 -4.46 1.06
C ARG A 71 5.02 -5.90 0.90
N LEU A 72 4.48 -6.22 -0.26
CA LEU A 72 4.04 -7.58 -0.59
C LEU A 72 4.31 -7.90 -2.06
N VAL A 73 4.49 -9.18 -2.32
CA VAL A 73 4.67 -9.72 -3.67
C VAL A 73 3.31 -10.14 -4.18
N CYS A 74 2.90 -9.57 -5.31
CA CYS A 74 1.64 -9.86 -5.97
C CYS A 74 1.85 -10.53 -7.33
N HIS A 75 0.90 -11.38 -7.71
CA HIS A 75 0.72 -11.89 -9.06
C HIS A 75 -0.17 -10.95 -9.87
N GLY A 76 0.13 -10.79 -11.15
CA GLY A 76 -0.66 -10.01 -12.09
C GLY A 76 -1.23 -10.88 -13.20
N ALA A 77 -2.42 -10.54 -13.69
CA ALA A 77 -2.95 -11.12 -14.93
C ALA A 77 -2.26 -10.57 -16.18
N GLU A 78 -1.88 -9.28 -16.16
CA GLU A 78 -1.19 -8.61 -17.27
C GLU A 78 -0.33 -7.45 -16.75
N THR A 79 0.80 -7.17 -17.41
CA THR A 79 1.68 -6.02 -17.12
C THR A 79 1.59 -4.90 -18.16
N ARG A 80 0.69 -5.00 -19.15
CA ARG A 80 0.58 -4.04 -20.23
C ARG A 80 0.16 -2.67 -19.68
N GLY A 81 1.04 -1.68 -19.83
CA GLY A 81 0.81 -0.33 -19.29
C GLY A 81 1.10 -0.19 -17.79
N LEU A 82 1.57 -1.24 -17.13
CA LEU A 82 2.09 -1.17 -15.77
C LEU A 82 3.44 -0.46 -15.76
N ARG A 83 3.59 0.48 -14.84
CA ARG A 83 4.83 1.23 -14.60
C ARG A 83 5.13 1.24 -13.12
N ILE A 84 6.40 1.38 -12.76
CA ILE A 84 6.80 1.70 -11.39
C ILE A 84 6.06 3.00 -10.97
N GLY A 85 5.53 3.01 -9.76
CA GLY A 85 4.66 4.06 -9.23
C GLY A 85 3.18 3.95 -9.64
N SER A 86 2.79 2.92 -10.41
CA SER A 86 1.38 2.71 -10.72
C SER A 86 0.62 2.25 -9.49
N SER A 87 -0.46 2.95 -9.16
CA SER A 87 -1.41 2.49 -8.14
C SER A 87 -2.20 1.28 -8.64
N VAL A 88 -2.28 0.26 -7.81
CA VAL A 88 -2.98 -1.01 -8.06
C VAL A 88 -3.86 -1.39 -6.87
N ALA A 89 -4.95 -2.09 -7.15
CA ALA A 89 -5.74 -2.76 -6.11
C ALA A 89 -5.15 -4.13 -5.84
N ILE A 90 -5.25 -4.59 -4.60
CA ILE A 90 -4.74 -5.89 -4.16
C ILE A 90 -5.91 -6.70 -3.63
N GLU A 91 -5.97 -7.95 -4.07
CA GLU A 91 -6.94 -8.94 -3.63
C GLU A 91 -6.18 -10.15 -3.09
N ALA A 92 -6.64 -10.71 -1.97
CA ALA A 92 -6.05 -11.90 -1.38
C ALA A 92 -6.92 -13.12 -1.71
N VAL A 93 -6.38 -14.08 -2.45
CA VAL A 93 -7.05 -15.34 -2.77
C VAL A 93 -6.20 -16.46 -2.19
N ASP A 94 -6.75 -17.16 -1.21
CA ASP A 94 -6.03 -18.13 -0.38
C ASP A 94 -4.77 -17.53 0.26
N ASN A 95 -3.58 -18.00 -0.17
CA ASN A 95 -2.28 -17.52 0.29
C ASN A 95 -1.54 -16.70 -0.78
N VAL A 96 -2.23 -16.28 -1.84
CA VAL A 96 -1.65 -15.55 -2.98
C VAL A 96 -2.28 -14.18 -3.08
N TYR A 97 -1.45 -13.15 -3.24
CA TYR A 97 -1.90 -11.80 -3.48
C TYR A 97 -1.92 -11.52 -4.97
N TYR A 98 -3.02 -10.98 -5.47
CA TYR A 98 -3.17 -10.55 -6.85
C TYR A 98 -3.23 -9.04 -6.91
N PHE A 99 -2.67 -8.45 -7.97
CA PHE A 99 -2.85 -7.03 -8.26
C PHE A 99 -3.66 -6.83 -9.53
N SER A 100 -4.52 -5.81 -9.51
CA SER A 100 -5.28 -5.37 -10.67
C SER A 100 -5.12 -3.86 -10.90
N HIS A 101 -5.22 -3.46 -12.17
CA HIS A 101 -5.18 -2.04 -12.51
C HIS A 101 -6.40 -1.32 -11.95
N LEU A 102 -6.15 -0.22 -11.24
CA LEU A 102 -7.23 0.68 -10.81
C LEU A 102 -7.74 1.49 -12.00
N GLY A 103 -9.07 1.52 -12.14
CA GLY A 103 -9.76 2.39 -13.09
C GLY A 103 -9.51 3.87 -12.80
N MET A 104 -9.76 4.73 -13.79
CA MET A 104 -9.51 6.18 -13.71
C MET A 104 -10.27 6.86 -12.56
N LEU A 105 -11.52 6.45 -12.30
CA LEU A 105 -12.34 6.98 -11.20
C LEU A 105 -11.82 6.57 -9.81
N ASP A 106 -11.34 5.33 -9.66
CA ASP A 106 -10.77 4.86 -8.41
C ASP A 106 -9.41 5.52 -8.13
N ARG A 107 -8.61 5.78 -9.17
CA ARG A 107 -7.41 6.61 -9.08
C ARG A 107 -7.71 8.03 -8.59
N ALA A 108 -8.76 8.66 -9.10
CA ALA A 108 -9.18 9.97 -8.63
C ALA A 108 -9.58 9.92 -7.14
N ARG A 109 -10.43 8.96 -6.72
CA ARG A 109 -10.82 8.78 -5.31
C ARG A 109 -9.62 8.56 -4.38
N LEU A 110 -8.62 7.81 -4.81
CA LEU A 110 -7.38 7.59 -4.07
C LEU A 110 -6.53 8.86 -3.95
N PHE A 111 -6.44 9.65 -5.04
CA PHE A 111 -5.78 10.96 -5.00
C PHE A 111 -6.41 11.87 -3.94
N TRP A 112 -7.74 11.93 -3.86
CA TRP A 112 -8.44 12.69 -2.83
C TRP A 112 -8.17 12.15 -1.40
N ARG A 113 -8.10 10.84 -1.20
CA ARG A 113 -7.73 10.25 0.10
C ARG A 113 -6.30 10.61 0.52
N ARG A 114 -5.34 10.57 -0.39
CA ARG A 114 -3.94 10.98 -0.11
C ARG A 114 -3.81 12.48 0.09
N ALA A 115 -4.50 13.30 -0.71
CA ALA A 115 -4.50 14.75 -0.58
C ALA A 115 -5.14 15.22 0.73
N GLY A 116 -6.16 14.50 1.24
CA GLY A 116 -6.71 14.74 2.58
C GLY A 116 -5.65 14.66 3.68
N ARG A 117 -4.68 13.76 3.55
CA ARG A 117 -3.55 13.60 4.49
C ARG A 117 -2.49 14.70 4.36
N ALA A 118 -2.36 15.32 3.18
CA ALA A 118 -1.55 16.53 2.98
C ALA A 118 -2.28 17.80 3.48
N GLY A 119 -3.62 17.77 3.46
CA GLY A 119 -4.50 18.82 3.98
C GLY A 119 -4.28 19.11 5.46
N ASP A 120 -3.95 18.11 6.28
CA ASP A 120 -3.64 18.30 7.71
C ASP A 120 -2.42 19.20 7.93
N ARG A 121 -1.41 19.13 7.05
CA ARG A 121 -0.22 19.99 7.12
C ARG A 121 -0.53 21.43 6.73
N VAL A 122 -1.34 21.62 5.68
CA VAL A 122 -1.76 22.95 5.22
C VAL A 122 -2.68 23.61 6.25
N ASN A 123 -3.58 22.85 6.86
CA ASN A 123 -4.50 23.35 7.88
C ASN A 123 -3.75 23.71 9.18
N ALA A 124 -2.70 22.95 9.54
CA ALA A 124 -1.80 23.30 10.65
C ALA A 124 -1.01 24.59 10.37
N ILE A 125 -0.48 24.76 9.15
CA ILE A 125 0.24 25.98 8.75
C ILE A 125 -0.70 27.18 8.73
N ALA A 126 -1.90 27.04 8.14
CA ALA A 126 -2.93 28.07 8.08
C ALA A 126 -3.41 28.48 9.47
N ARG A 127 -3.65 27.52 10.37
CA ARG A 127 -3.97 27.81 11.79
C ARG A 127 -2.82 28.51 12.51
N SER A 128 -1.56 28.17 12.24
CA SER A 128 -0.40 28.84 12.86
C SER A 128 -0.26 30.30 12.41
N LEU A 129 -0.57 30.59 11.13
CA LEU A 129 -0.54 31.94 10.56
C LEU A 129 -1.72 32.79 11.06
N ALA A 130 -2.93 32.23 11.10
CA ALA A 130 -4.11 32.90 11.65
C ALA A 130 -3.92 33.28 13.13
N LYS A 131 -3.32 32.38 13.94
CA LYS A 131 -3.05 32.65 15.36
C LYS A 131 -1.96 33.72 15.57
N ARG A 132 -1.03 33.88 14.62
CA ARG A 132 0.02 34.90 14.65
C ARG A 132 -0.52 36.28 14.27
N VAL A 133 -1.47 36.33 13.33
CA VAL A 133 -2.17 37.57 12.95
C VAL A 133 -3.10 38.06 14.07
N TRP A 134 -3.70 37.16 14.86
CA TRP A 134 -4.63 37.52 15.94
C TRP A 134 -3.96 37.95 17.26
N ARG A 135 -2.65 37.70 17.44
CA ARG A 135 -1.86 38.16 18.60
C ARG A 135 -1.06 39.46 18.35
N GLY A 136 -1.20 40.05 17.17
CA GLY A 136 -0.52 41.27 16.75
C GLY A 136 -1.44 42.49 16.59
N ARG A 137 -2.64 42.45 17.15
CA ARG A 137 -3.51 43.63 17.36
C ARG A 137 -3.80 43.77 18.84
#